data_AF-A0A4U6R5L2-F1
#
_entry.id   AF-A0A4U6R5L2-F1
#
_cell.length_a   1.000
_cell.length_b   1.000
_cell.length_c   1.000
_cell.angle_alpha   90.00
_cell.angle_beta   90.00
_cell.angle_gamma   90.00
#
_symmetry.space_group_name_H-M   'P 1'
#
loop_
_entity.id
_entity.type
_entity.pdbx_description
1 polymer ?
#
loop_
_entity_poly.entity_id
_entity_poly.type
_entity_poly.pdbx_seq_one_letter_code
_entity_poly.pdbx_strand_id
1 'polypeptide(L)'
;MHRWYISVLTILILSGCAGIDSERLFEAWPDDQTRAEEPVETIVTQPEEEPYERQRQALFAQPYIDPLTDYLKAHGDNADHEPVITQIRHERDRRCQVIAEDYAGEPATEQTLSRYRAGYNYSCPADVNAFAERVKQNQQNEPPPTVAVADDNEESSRPDPQPEKVREQSLSDCYLLTTIRNFSAAKVACREFAENGDPRSQANMAMIAHAFEDYAGALEWAQKAALVSGPASYLLGQMYASGRGVEQNPEQAVYWYDKAADLGHKDARLALERYREQTPADGT
;
A
#
# COMPACT_ATOMS: atom_id res chain seq x y z
N MET A 1 -24.24 27.67 -52.04
CA MET A 1 -22.98 28.22 -52.60
C MET A 1 -21.97 28.40 -51.48
N HIS A 2 -20.67 28.29 -51.78
CA HIS A 2 -19.61 28.24 -50.78
C HIS A 2 -19.37 29.58 -50.07
N ARG A 3 -19.03 29.48 -48.77
CA ARG A 3 -17.90 30.14 -48.08
C ARG A 3 -17.60 31.59 -48.50
N TRP A 4 -17.72 32.53 -47.56
CA TRP A 4 -16.73 33.61 -47.39
C TRP A 4 -16.74 34.14 -45.95
N TYR A 5 -15.54 34.41 -45.43
CA TYR A 5 -15.20 35.13 -44.19
C TYR A 5 -15.62 34.57 -42.81
N ILE A 6 -14.93 33.49 -42.44
CA ILE A 6 -14.07 33.62 -41.24
C ILE A 6 -12.99 34.67 -41.60
N SER A 7 -12.98 35.82 -40.91
CA SER A 7 -11.82 36.74 -40.71
C SER A 7 -12.23 38.15 -40.25
N VAL A 8 -12.91 38.26 -39.11
CA VAL A 8 -12.72 39.41 -38.19
C VAL A 8 -12.65 38.86 -36.76
N LEU A 9 -11.50 38.26 -36.45
CA LEU A 9 -11.09 38.02 -35.07
C LEU A 9 -10.73 39.38 -34.44
N THR A 10 -10.79 39.46 -33.10
CA THR A 10 -10.32 40.58 -32.26
C THR A 10 -10.94 41.96 -32.52
N ILE A 11 -11.87 42.37 -31.64
CA ILE A 11 -11.93 43.72 -31.05
C ILE A 11 -12.82 43.66 -29.79
N LEU A 12 -12.29 44.20 -28.68
CA LEU A 12 -12.98 44.58 -27.44
C LEU A 12 -13.72 43.51 -26.60
N ILE A 13 -12.92 42.79 -25.80
CA ILE A 13 -13.25 42.59 -24.38
C ILE A 13 -13.28 43.99 -23.72
N LEU A 14 -14.44 44.45 -23.23
CA LEU A 14 -14.65 45.47 -22.16
C LEU A 14 -16.06 46.12 -22.25
N SER A 15 -17.09 45.43 -21.74
CA SER A 15 -18.34 45.99 -21.16
C SER A 15 -19.31 44.82 -20.92
N GLY A 16 -19.95 44.66 -19.77
CA GLY A 16 -19.89 45.39 -18.50
C GLY A 16 -21.09 44.95 -17.66
N CYS A 17 -20.87 44.32 -16.50
CA CYS A 17 -21.96 43.83 -15.66
C CYS A 17 -22.69 45.01 -14.99
N ALA A 18 -23.98 45.16 -15.26
CA ALA A 18 -24.86 46.10 -14.57
C ALA A 18 -26.24 45.45 -14.37
N GLY A 19 -26.66 45.24 -13.12
CA GLY A 19 -27.98 44.65 -12.85
C GLY A 19 -28.15 43.84 -11.55
N ILE A 20 -27.58 44.27 -10.43
CA ILE A 20 -28.07 43.88 -9.07
C ILE A 20 -28.07 45.15 -8.20
N ASP A 21 -29.24 45.51 -7.68
CA ASP A 21 -29.47 46.71 -6.86
C ASP A 21 -29.53 46.32 -5.38
N SER A 22 -28.69 46.92 -4.53
CA SER A 22 -28.45 46.43 -3.16
C SER A 22 -29.38 47.00 -2.08
N GLU A 23 -30.26 47.96 -2.40
CA GLU A 23 -31.02 48.73 -1.39
C GLU A 23 -32.38 48.12 -0.98
N ARG A 24 -32.66 46.85 -1.33
CA ARG A 24 -33.97 46.20 -1.08
C ARG A 24 -33.97 44.98 -0.16
N LEU A 25 -32.88 44.72 0.56
CA LEU A 25 -32.75 43.56 1.45
C LEU A 25 -32.91 43.86 2.95
N PHE A 26 -33.24 45.11 3.33
CA PHE A 26 -33.27 45.55 4.74
C PHE A 26 -34.63 46.08 5.24
N GLU A 27 -35.74 45.64 4.65
CA GLU A 27 -37.11 45.94 5.11
C GLU A 27 -37.92 44.65 5.37
N ALA A 28 -37.54 43.86 6.39
CA ALA A 28 -38.27 42.64 6.76
C ALA A 28 -38.11 42.23 8.24
N TRP A 29 -38.20 43.17 9.18
CA TRP A 29 -38.30 42.88 10.63
C TRP A 29 -39.63 43.42 11.18
N PRO A 30 -40.53 42.57 11.70
CA PRO A 30 -41.61 42.99 12.57
C PRO A 30 -41.08 43.24 13.99
N ASP A 31 -41.50 44.35 14.59
CA ASP A 31 -41.18 44.76 15.95
C ASP A 31 -42.18 44.14 16.95
N ASP A 32 -41.69 43.39 17.94
CA ASP A 32 -42.47 43.08 19.16
C ASP A 32 -41.54 42.72 20.35
N GLN A 33 -41.31 43.71 21.21
CA GLN A 33 -40.77 43.47 22.55
C GLN A 33 -41.91 43.06 23.51
N THR A 34 -42.13 41.75 23.72
CA THR A 34 -42.47 41.16 25.05
C THR A 34 -42.73 39.65 25.00
N ARG A 35 -41.77 38.83 25.45
CA ARG A 35 -42.12 37.60 26.19
C ARG A 35 -41.03 37.20 27.19
N ALA A 36 -41.46 36.67 28.32
CA ALA A 36 -40.66 36.46 29.52
C ALA A 36 -39.67 35.29 29.41
N GLU A 37 -38.74 35.29 30.35
CA GLU A 37 -37.71 34.27 30.57
C GLU A 37 -38.33 32.86 30.77
N GLU A 38 -38.04 31.95 29.84
CA GLU A 38 -38.05 30.51 30.13
C GLU A 38 -36.59 30.03 30.21
N PRO A 39 -36.21 29.22 31.22
CA PRO A 39 -34.85 28.74 31.34
C PRO A 39 -34.59 27.72 30.24
N VAL A 40 -33.86 28.12 29.20
CA VAL A 40 -33.32 27.19 28.20
C VAL A 40 -32.42 26.21 28.94
N GLU A 41 -32.86 24.96 28.98
CA GLU A 41 -32.19 23.85 29.64
C GLU A 41 -30.73 23.79 29.17
N THR A 42 -29.79 23.69 30.12
CA THR A 42 -28.36 23.76 29.82
C THR A 42 -27.97 22.73 28.78
N ILE A 43 -27.68 23.20 27.57
CA ILE A 43 -26.90 22.45 26.59
C ILE A 43 -25.54 22.23 27.25
N VAL A 44 -25.33 21.01 27.73
CA VAL A 44 -24.03 20.57 28.24
C VAL A 44 -23.09 20.51 27.03
N THR A 45 -22.40 21.61 26.77
CA THR A 45 -21.28 21.65 25.85
C THR A 45 -20.22 20.70 26.41
N GLN A 46 -20.07 19.54 25.78
CA GLN A 46 -18.92 18.68 26.05
C GLN A 46 -17.65 19.50 25.84
N PRO A 47 -16.61 19.37 26.70
CA PRO A 47 -15.40 20.16 26.53
C PRO A 47 -14.79 19.86 25.16
N GLU A 48 -14.42 20.90 24.41
CA GLU A 48 -13.70 20.72 23.16
C GLU A 48 -12.39 19.98 23.44
N GLU A 49 -12.30 18.71 23.04
CA GLU A 49 -11.08 17.92 23.27
C GLU A 49 -9.90 18.59 22.55
N GLU A 50 -8.83 18.85 23.30
CA GLU A 50 -7.57 19.41 22.83
C GLU A 50 -7.10 18.68 21.55
N PRO A 51 -6.70 19.38 20.47
CA PRO A 51 -6.35 18.75 19.19
C PRO A 51 -5.33 17.60 19.31
N TYR A 52 -4.38 17.70 20.25
CA TYR A 52 -3.39 16.66 20.52
C TYR A 52 -3.98 15.40 21.16
N GLU A 53 -4.96 15.54 22.04
CA GLU A 53 -5.61 14.38 22.68
C GLU A 53 -6.45 13.62 21.64
N ARG A 54 -7.16 14.32 20.76
CA ARG A 54 -7.82 13.70 19.59
C ARG A 54 -6.83 13.02 18.65
N GLN A 55 -5.65 13.61 18.40
CA GLN A 55 -4.62 12.98 17.57
C GLN A 55 -4.04 11.72 18.24
N ARG A 56 -3.79 11.75 19.55
CA ARG A 56 -3.33 10.60 20.33
C ARG A 56 -4.37 9.47 20.33
N GLN A 57 -5.64 9.80 20.58
CA GLN A 57 -6.75 8.85 20.51
C GLN A 57 -6.87 8.24 19.11
N ALA A 58 -6.74 9.03 18.03
CA ALA A 58 -6.76 8.53 16.66
C ALA A 58 -5.58 7.60 16.32
N LEU A 59 -4.39 7.83 16.90
CA LEU A 59 -3.25 6.91 16.79
C LEU A 59 -3.47 5.60 17.57
N PHE A 60 -4.10 5.67 18.74
CA PHE A 60 -4.35 4.50 19.59
C PHE A 60 -5.51 3.64 19.08
N ALA A 61 -6.56 4.27 18.53
CA ALA A 61 -7.70 3.60 17.93
C ALA A 61 -7.33 2.83 16.65
N GLN A 62 -6.26 3.24 15.96
CA GLN A 62 -5.67 2.43 14.90
C GLN A 62 -4.99 1.20 15.51
N PRO A 63 -5.20 -0.01 14.96
CA PRO A 63 -4.63 -1.27 15.47
C PRO A 63 -3.32 -1.68 14.76
N TYR A 64 -2.65 -0.74 14.09
CA TYR A 64 -1.36 -0.95 13.41
C TYR A 64 -0.21 -0.34 14.23
N ILE A 65 1.03 -0.78 13.98
CA ILE A 65 2.21 -0.27 14.71
C ILE A 65 2.86 0.89 13.95
N ASP A 66 2.91 0.83 12.61
CA ASP A 66 3.58 1.83 11.76
C ASP A 66 3.15 3.28 12.00
N PRO A 67 1.85 3.63 12.19
CA PRO A 67 1.46 5.01 12.47
C PRO A 67 2.03 5.57 13.78
N LEU A 68 2.22 4.71 14.79
CA LEU A 68 2.87 5.08 16.05
C LEU A 68 4.37 5.30 15.82
N THR A 69 5.01 4.42 15.03
CA THR A 69 6.42 4.53 14.64
C THR A 69 6.70 5.81 13.84
N ASP A 70 5.85 6.14 12.87
CA ASP A 70 5.96 7.35 12.05
C ASP A 70 5.78 8.62 12.87
N TYR A 71 4.77 8.65 13.75
CA TYR A 71 4.56 9.78 14.64
C TYR A 71 5.75 9.99 15.61
N LEU A 72 6.28 8.91 16.18
CA LEU A 72 7.47 8.97 17.04
C LEU A 72 8.73 9.40 16.28
N LYS A 73 8.87 9.09 14.99
CA LYS A 73 9.96 9.62 14.15
C LYS A 73 9.81 11.10 13.82
N ALA A 74 8.58 11.58 13.64
CA ALA A 74 8.30 12.98 13.33
C ALA A 74 8.32 13.90 14.56
N HIS A 75 7.97 13.38 15.75
CA HIS A 75 7.68 14.20 16.93
C HIS A 75 8.30 13.68 18.25
N GLY A 76 9.03 12.55 18.23
CA GLY A 76 9.46 11.85 19.45
C GLY A 76 10.51 12.56 20.32
N ASP A 77 11.12 13.62 19.81
CA ASP A 77 12.08 14.48 20.53
C ASP A 77 11.44 15.82 21.00
N ASN A 78 10.13 16.01 20.82
CA ASN A 78 9.44 17.24 21.21
C ASN A 78 9.10 17.24 22.72
N ALA A 79 9.98 17.86 23.50
CA ALA A 79 9.87 17.98 24.95
C ALA A 79 8.57 18.63 25.45
N ASP A 80 7.94 19.52 24.66
CA ASP A 80 6.69 20.19 25.05
C ASP A 80 5.48 19.22 25.09
N HIS A 81 5.64 18.01 24.55
CA HIS A 81 4.61 16.97 24.48
C HIS A 81 5.04 15.63 25.09
N GLU A 82 6.14 15.58 25.86
CA GLU A 82 6.72 14.35 26.41
C GLU A 82 5.73 13.38 27.09
N PRO A 83 4.69 13.83 27.84
CA PRO A 83 3.69 12.92 28.41
C PRO A 83 2.89 12.15 27.36
N VAL A 84 2.58 12.78 26.22
CA VAL A 84 1.84 12.18 25.11
C VAL A 84 2.78 11.30 24.27
N ILE A 85 4.01 11.77 23.99
CA ILE A 85 5.05 10.98 23.32
C ILE A 85 5.35 9.69 24.10
N THR A 86 5.46 9.77 25.43
CA THR A 86 5.71 8.62 26.30
C THR A 86 4.59 7.60 26.21
N GLN A 87 3.32 8.04 26.20
CA GLN A 87 2.18 7.13 26.03
C GLN A 87 2.21 6.45 24.65
N ILE A 88 2.46 7.21 23.57
CA ILE A 88 2.54 6.67 22.19
C ILE A 88 3.68 5.65 22.07
N ARG A 89 4.84 5.93 22.68
CA ARG A 89 5.99 5.01 22.76
C ARG A 89 5.60 3.73 23.48
N HIS A 90 4.98 3.83 24.65
CA HIS A 90 4.54 2.66 25.43
C HIS A 90 3.51 1.80 24.70
N GLU A 91 2.55 2.39 23.98
CA GLU A 91 1.55 1.65 23.22
C GLU A 91 2.15 0.98 21.96
N ARG A 92 3.12 1.62 21.30
CA ARG A 92 3.91 0.96 20.22
C ARG A 92 4.65 -0.25 20.77
N ASP A 93 5.40 -0.06 21.85
CA ASP A 93 6.29 -1.09 22.41
C ASP A 93 5.47 -2.28 22.95
N ARG A 94 4.31 -2.02 23.57
CA ARG A 94 3.36 -3.06 23.97
C ARG A 94 2.87 -3.89 22.78
N ARG A 95 2.59 -3.28 21.63
CA ARG A 95 2.15 -4.00 20.42
C ARG A 95 3.28 -4.81 19.81
N CYS A 96 4.50 -4.26 19.79
CA CYS A 96 5.70 -5.00 19.38
C CYS A 96 5.94 -6.23 20.26
N GLN A 97 5.76 -6.09 21.59
CA GLN A 97 5.93 -7.20 22.52
C GLN A 97 4.96 -8.36 22.25
N VAL A 98 3.68 -8.09 21.96
CA VAL A 98 2.71 -9.17 21.64
C VAL A 98 3.16 -9.97 20.42
N ILE A 99 3.60 -9.28 19.35
CA ILE A 99 4.17 -9.96 18.17
C ILE A 99 5.45 -10.72 18.54
N ALA A 100 6.31 -10.16 19.39
CA ALA A 100 7.53 -10.83 19.84
C ALA A 100 7.26 -12.09 20.66
N GLU A 101 6.17 -12.14 21.43
CA GLU A 101 5.73 -13.31 22.18
C GLU A 101 5.21 -14.43 21.25
N ASP A 102 4.45 -14.09 20.21
CA ASP A 102 4.02 -15.04 19.17
C ASP A 102 5.24 -15.66 18.46
N TYR A 103 6.14 -14.83 17.95
CA TYR A 103 7.40 -15.30 17.32
C TYR A 103 8.32 -16.02 18.32
N ALA A 104 8.26 -15.72 19.63
CA ALA A 104 9.07 -16.45 20.61
C ALA A 104 8.71 -17.95 20.67
N GLY A 105 7.47 -18.32 20.37
CA GLY A 105 7.03 -19.72 20.25
C GLY A 105 7.50 -20.44 18.97
N GLU A 106 7.84 -19.69 17.92
CA GLU A 106 8.26 -20.25 16.63
C GLU A 106 9.74 -20.74 16.64
N PRO A 107 10.09 -21.74 15.80
CA PRO A 107 11.47 -22.16 15.62
C PRO A 107 12.36 -21.00 15.16
N ALA A 108 13.49 -20.80 15.84
CA ALA A 108 14.46 -19.77 15.45
C ALA A 108 15.34 -20.24 14.29
N THR A 109 14.75 -20.22 13.09
CA THR A 109 15.40 -20.45 11.80
C THR A 109 15.54 -19.13 11.03
N GLU A 110 16.35 -19.12 9.97
CA GLU A 110 16.45 -17.94 9.08
C GLU A 110 15.12 -17.65 8.37
N GLN A 111 14.28 -18.67 8.13
CA GLN A 111 12.97 -18.56 7.48
C GLN A 111 11.96 -17.84 8.37
N THR A 112 11.84 -18.25 9.63
CA THR A 112 11.01 -17.51 10.61
C THR A 112 11.51 -16.07 10.79
N LEU A 113 12.83 -15.84 10.79
CA LEU A 113 13.42 -14.51 10.87
C LEU A 113 13.17 -13.66 9.61
N SER A 114 13.14 -14.27 8.43
CA SER A 114 12.76 -13.65 7.16
C SER A 114 11.34 -13.11 7.23
N ARG A 115 10.37 -13.95 7.64
CA ARG A 115 8.97 -13.54 7.88
C ARG A 115 8.87 -12.42 8.92
N TYR A 116 9.58 -12.55 10.04
CA TYR A 116 9.55 -11.53 11.11
C TYR A 116 10.08 -10.17 10.62
N ARG A 117 11.20 -10.18 9.88
CA ARG A 117 11.77 -8.97 9.26
C ARG A 117 10.80 -8.33 8.26
N ALA A 118 10.15 -9.13 7.42
CA ALA A 118 9.23 -8.66 6.38
C ALA A 118 7.96 -7.98 6.94
N GLY A 119 7.50 -8.39 8.12
CA GLY A 119 6.36 -7.75 8.81
C GLY A 119 6.74 -6.55 9.67
N TYR A 120 7.85 -6.63 10.42
CA TYR A 120 8.00 -5.82 11.63
C TYR A 120 9.35 -5.09 11.78
N ASN A 121 10.31 -5.26 10.87
CA ASN A 121 11.64 -4.63 10.99
C ASN A 121 11.61 -3.08 11.01
N TYR A 122 10.58 -2.45 10.45
CA TYR A 122 10.42 -1.00 10.47
C TYR A 122 9.98 -0.46 11.84
N SER A 123 9.05 -1.15 12.50
CA SER A 123 8.34 -0.70 13.69
C SER A 123 8.84 -1.32 14.99
N CYS A 124 9.29 -2.58 14.95
CA CYS A 124 9.78 -3.34 16.09
C CYS A 124 11.24 -3.83 15.86
N PRO A 125 12.19 -2.97 15.44
CA PRO A 125 13.54 -3.40 15.08
C PRO A 125 14.31 -4.04 16.25
N ALA A 126 14.01 -3.68 17.49
CA ALA A 126 14.67 -4.26 18.66
C ALA A 126 14.33 -5.76 18.81
N ASP A 127 13.04 -6.11 18.74
CA ASP A 127 12.55 -7.48 18.92
C ASP A 127 12.94 -8.38 17.74
N VAL A 128 12.88 -7.85 16.52
CA VAL A 128 13.36 -8.54 15.30
C VAL A 128 14.86 -8.84 15.41
N ASN A 129 15.66 -7.90 15.92
CA ASN A 129 17.09 -8.13 16.15
C ASN A 129 17.36 -9.12 17.30
N ALA A 130 16.57 -9.10 18.38
CA ALA A 130 16.68 -10.08 19.46
C ALA A 130 16.38 -11.51 18.97
N PHE A 131 15.35 -11.68 18.11
CA PHE A 131 15.09 -12.94 17.42
C PHE A 131 16.27 -13.32 16.51
N ALA A 132 16.86 -12.37 15.77
CA ALA A 132 18.01 -12.63 14.92
C ALA A 132 19.23 -13.16 15.69
N GLU A 133 19.49 -12.65 16.90
CA GLU A 133 20.54 -13.21 17.78
C GLU A 133 20.21 -14.64 18.23
N ARG A 134 18.93 -14.97 18.48
CA ARG A 134 18.49 -16.34 18.80
C ARG A 134 18.75 -17.30 17.64
N VAL A 135 18.51 -16.88 16.40
CA VAL A 135 18.83 -17.66 15.19
C VAL A 135 20.34 -17.91 15.08
N LYS A 136 21.17 -16.88 15.24
CA LYS A 136 22.64 -17.00 15.23
C LYS A 136 23.15 -17.96 16.31
N GLN A 137 22.57 -17.91 17.51
CA GLN A 137 22.93 -18.80 18.62
C GLN A 137 22.56 -20.26 18.31
N ASN A 138 21.39 -20.50 17.70
CA ASN A 138 21.02 -21.85 17.25
C ASN A 138 21.99 -22.38 16.17
N GLN A 139 22.32 -21.58 15.16
CA GLN A 139 23.29 -21.91 14.11
C GLN A 139 24.72 -22.18 14.65
N GLN A 140 25.08 -21.60 15.81
CA GLN A 140 26.36 -21.84 16.47
C GLN A 140 26.35 -23.10 17.37
N ASN A 141 25.18 -23.58 17.77
CA ASN A 141 25.00 -24.78 18.60
C ASN A 141 24.67 -26.03 17.79
N GLU A 142 24.34 -25.90 16.51
CA GLU A 142 24.27 -27.01 15.57
C GLU A 142 25.68 -27.55 15.23
N PRO A 143 25.88 -28.88 15.16
CA PRO A 143 27.05 -29.42 14.49
C PRO A 143 27.04 -28.98 13.01
N PRO A 144 28.22 -28.81 12.38
CA PRO A 144 28.34 -28.09 11.10
C PRO A 144 27.35 -28.62 10.03
N PRO A 145 26.55 -27.75 9.41
CA PRO A 145 25.29 -28.18 8.78
C PRO A 145 25.47 -28.83 7.41
N THR A 146 24.69 -29.90 7.17
CA THR A 146 24.43 -30.44 5.84
C THR A 146 23.19 -29.77 5.21
N VAL A 147 23.46 -28.72 4.42
CA VAL A 147 22.65 -28.03 3.38
C VAL A 147 21.18 -28.48 3.13
N ALA A 148 20.20 -27.59 3.34
CA ALA A 148 18.98 -27.36 2.49
C ALA A 148 18.10 -26.18 3.02
N VAL A 149 17.13 -25.70 2.23
CA VAL A 149 16.30 -24.45 2.41
C VAL A 149 14.92 -24.65 1.69
N ALA A 150 13.82 -23.86 1.82
CA ALA A 150 13.54 -22.53 2.41
C ALA A 150 12.07 -22.32 2.92
N ASP A 151 11.54 -21.09 2.74
CA ASP A 151 10.45 -20.35 3.44
C ASP A 151 8.96 -20.61 3.07
N ASP A 152 8.02 -20.05 3.86
CA ASP A 152 6.53 -20.18 3.75
C ASP A 152 5.73 -18.84 3.67
N ASN A 153 4.47 -18.90 3.18
CA ASN A 153 3.17 -18.32 3.68
C ASN A 153 3.07 -16.85 4.24
N GLU A 154 2.12 -15.94 3.88
CA GLU A 154 0.62 -15.85 4.02
C GLU A 154 0.14 -14.95 5.22
N GLU A 155 -0.99 -14.18 5.13
CA GLU A 155 -1.88 -13.74 6.27
C GLU A 155 -3.21 -12.97 5.87
N SER A 156 -3.99 -12.41 6.85
CA SER A 156 -5.48 -12.16 6.89
C SER A 156 -6.02 -10.75 7.39
N SER A 157 -7.35 -10.57 7.64
CA SER A 157 -8.14 -9.29 7.61
C SER A 157 -9.04 -8.86 8.84
N ARG A 158 -9.97 -7.87 8.69
CA ARG A 158 -10.73 -7.09 9.74
C ARG A 158 -12.19 -6.67 9.32
N PRO A 159 -13.05 -6.07 10.18
CA PRO A 159 -14.53 -6.04 10.00
C PRO A 159 -15.09 -5.06 8.96
N ASP A 160 -16.34 -5.32 8.53
CA ASP A 160 -16.89 -5.16 7.17
C ASP A 160 -17.72 -3.86 6.93
N PRO A 161 -17.22 -2.88 6.16
CA PRO A 161 -17.99 -1.69 5.74
C PRO A 161 -18.99 -1.96 4.58
N GLN A 162 -19.60 -0.94 3.95
CA GLN A 162 -20.56 -1.18 2.84
C GLN A 162 -19.89 -1.93 1.67
N PRO A 163 -20.31 -3.16 1.31
CA PRO A 163 -19.46 -4.12 0.60
C PRO A 163 -18.89 -3.61 -0.73
N GLU A 164 -19.63 -2.78 -1.47
CA GLU A 164 -19.14 -2.16 -2.71
C GLU A 164 -18.09 -1.06 -2.45
N LYS A 165 -18.31 -0.20 -1.45
CA LYS A 165 -17.38 0.88 -1.07
C LYS A 165 -16.14 0.35 -0.35
N VAL A 166 -16.27 -0.77 0.36
CA VAL A 166 -15.15 -1.57 0.88
C VAL A 166 -14.31 -2.09 -0.26
N ARG A 167 -14.97 -2.76 -1.20
CA ARG A 167 -14.34 -3.38 -2.34
C ARG A 167 -13.59 -2.33 -3.18
N GLU A 168 -14.15 -1.14 -3.37
CA GLU A 168 -13.44 -0.03 -4.00
C GLU A 168 -12.22 0.45 -3.18
N GLN A 169 -12.35 0.60 -1.86
CA GLN A 169 -11.25 1.03 -0.99
C GLN A 169 -10.13 -0.03 -0.89
N SER A 170 -10.46 -1.30 -0.65
CA SER A 170 -9.49 -2.39 -0.58
C SER A 170 -8.81 -2.67 -1.93
N LEU A 171 -9.48 -2.38 -3.06
CA LEU A 171 -8.84 -2.40 -4.38
C LEU A 171 -7.83 -1.26 -4.54
N SER A 172 -8.20 -0.05 -4.09
CA SER A 172 -7.26 1.08 -4.01
C SER A 172 -6.06 0.75 -3.12
N ASP A 173 -6.29 0.12 -1.97
CA ASP A 173 -5.23 -0.30 -1.04
C ASP A 173 -4.33 -1.37 -1.68
N CYS A 174 -4.87 -2.39 -2.36
CA CYS A 174 -4.10 -3.36 -3.14
C CYS A 174 -3.12 -2.64 -4.10
N TYR A 175 -3.61 -1.66 -4.86
CA TYR A 175 -2.80 -0.94 -5.83
C TYR A 175 -1.78 -0.01 -5.17
N LEU A 176 -2.18 0.73 -4.13
CA LEU A 176 -1.31 1.68 -3.40
C LEU A 176 -0.20 0.94 -2.65
N LEU A 177 -0.55 -0.07 -1.86
CA LEU A 177 0.38 -0.86 -1.05
C LEU A 177 1.41 -1.59 -1.94
N THR A 178 0.98 -2.13 -3.08
CA THR A 178 1.93 -2.70 -4.07
C THR A 178 2.87 -1.62 -4.64
N THR A 179 2.35 -0.42 -4.93
CA THR A 179 3.14 0.69 -5.48
C THR A 179 4.20 1.19 -4.48
N ILE A 180 3.86 1.29 -3.19
CA ILE A 180 4.82 1.64 -2.12
C ILE A 180 5.61 0.42 -1.60
N ARG A 181 5.43 -0.76 -2.22
CA ARG A 181 6.11 -2.02 -1.92
C ARG A 181 5.88 -2.56 -0.50
N ASN A 182 4.77 -2.21 0.15
CA ASN A 182 4.28 -2.91 1.34
C ASN A 182 3.62 -4.23 0.91
N PHE A 183 4.45 -5.19 0.48
CA PHE A 183 3.96 -6.43 -0.13
C PHE A 183 3.21 -7.34 0.85
N SER A 184 3.51 -7.28 2.14
CA SER A 184 2.78 -8.02 3.19
C SER A 184 1.33 -7.57 3.26
N ALA A 185 1.07 -6.26 3.43
CA ALA A 185 -0.29 -5.73 3.46
C ALA A 185 -0.97 -5.80 2.08
N ALA A 186 -0.21 -5.60 0.99
CA ALA A 186 -0.73 -5.74 -0.37
C ALA A 186 -1.17 -7.18 -0.68
N LYS A 187 -0.50 -8.22 -0.16
CA LYS A 187 -0.90 -9.64 -0.34
C LYS A 187 -2.30 -9.88 0.22
N VAL A 188 -2.62 -9.29 1.37
CA VAL A 188 -3.96 -9.35 1.96
C VAL A 188 -4.96 -8.56 1.11
N ALA A 189 -4.64 -7.29 0.82
CA ALA A 189 -5.55 -6.38 0.12
C ALA A 189 -5.86 -6.83 -1.33
N CYS A 190 -4.91 -7.45 -2.04
CA CYS A 190 -5.10 -7.87 -3.43
C CYS A 190 -5.81 -9.23 -3.60
N ARG A 191 -5.89 -10.06 -2.54
CA ARG A 191 -6.30 -11.48 -2.68
C ARG A 191 -7.69 -11.66 -3.27
N GLU A 192 -8.73 -11.11 -2.61
CA GLU A 192 -10.14 -11.25 -3.05
C GLU A 192 -10.30 -10.80 -4.50
N PHE A 193 -9.65 -9.71 -4.90
CA PHE A 193 -9.75 -9.14 -6.24
C PHE A 193 -9.06 -10.02 -7.28
N ALA A 194 -7.88 -10.55 -6.96
CA ALA A 194 -7.16 -11.45 -7.84
C ALA A 194 -7.94 -12.76 -8.06
N GLU A 195 -8.51 -13.31 -7.00
CA GLU A 195 -9.40 -14.48 -7.01
C GLU A 195 -10.68 -14.21 -7.83
N ASN A 196 -11.27 -13.03 -7.69
CA ASN A 196 -12.43 -12.57 -8.47
C ASN A 196 -12.09 -12.12 -9.91
N GLY A 197 -10.83 -12.24 -10.35
CA GLY A 197 -10.45 -12.03 -11.75
C GLY A 197 -9.98 -10.62 -12.12
N ASP A 198 -9.76 -9.70 -11.18
CA ASP A 198 -9.22 -8.37 -11.50
C ASP A 198 -7.78 -8.47 -12.02
N PRO A 199 -7.51 -8.12 -13.30
CA PRO A 199 -6.21 -8.43 -13.92
C PRO A 199 -5.05 -7.64 -13.31
N ARG A 200 -5.31 -6.48 -12.69
CA ARG A 200 -4.28 -5.67 -12.03
C ARG A 200 -3.93 -6.24 -10.66
N SER A 201 -4.92 -6.72 -9.90
CA SER A 201 -4.70 -7.41 -8.62
C SER A 201 -4.03 -8.77 -8.83
N GLN A 202 -4.38 -9.50 -9.90
CA GLN A 202 -3.64 -10.71 -10.30
C GLN A 202 -2.18 -10.41 -10.64
N ALA A 203 -1.91 -9.35 -11.42
CA ALA A 203 -0.54 -8.92 -11.70
C ALA A 203 0.22 -8.47 -10.44
N ASN A 204 -0.45 -7.79 -9.50
CA ASN A 204 0.12 -7.45 -8.20
C ASN A 204 0.42 -8.70 -7.37
N MET A 205 -0.51 -9.65 -7.26
CA MET A 205 -0.29 -10.93 -6.58
C MET A 205 0.88 -11.71 -7.18
N ALA A 206 1.06 -11.67 -8.50
CA ALA A 206 2.22 -12.27 -9.15
C ALA A 206 3.55 -11.60 -8.75
N MET A 207 3.60 -10.26 -8.76
CA MET A 207 4.77 -9.50 -8.30
C MET A 207 5.08 -9.72 -6.81
N ILE A 208 4.03 -9.81 -5.98
CA ILE A 208 4.11 -10.06 -4.54
C ILE A 208 4.63 -11.48 -4.28
N ALA A 209 4.07 -12.50 -4.94
CA ALA A 209 4.52 -13.88 -4.83
C ALA A 209 6.00 -14.03 -5.26
N HIS A 210 6.39 -13.42 -6.38
CA HIS A 210 7.79 -13.40 -6.82
C HIS A 210 8.70 -12.66 -5.82
N ALA A 211 8.22 -11.62 -5.14
CA ALA A 211 8.98 -10.91 -4.11
C ALA A 211 9.16 -11.73 -2.81
N PHE A 212 8.25 -12.68 -2.54
CA PHE A 212 8.36 -13.68 -1.47
C PHE A 212 8.97 -15.02 -1.95
N GLU A 213 9.54 -15.06 -3.16
CA GLU A 213 10.12 -16.26 -3.79
C GLU A 213 9.15 -17.45 -3.99
N ASP A 214 7.84 -17.22 -3.83
CA ASP A 214 6.78 -18.13 -4.28
C ASP A 214 6.67 -18.05 -5.81
N TYR A 215 7.64 -18.66 -6.49
CA TYR A 215 7.71 -18.65 -7.94
C TYR A 215 6.59 -19.48 -8.60
N ALA A 216 5.99 -20.44 -7.88
CA ALA A 216 4.85 -21.22 -8.37
C ALA A 216 3.58 -20.36 -8.41
N GLY A 217 3.26 -19.68 -7.30
CA GLY A 217 2.17 -18.70 -7.24
C GLY A 217 2.40 -17.51 -8.15
N ALA A 218 3.64 -17.04 -8.27
CA ALA A 218 4.00 -15.98 -9.22
C ALA A 218 3.69 -16.37 -10.68
N LEU A 219 4.03 -17.60 -11.08
CA LEU A 219 3.73 -18.13 -12.41
C LEU A 219 2.23 -18.17 -12.65
N GLU A 220 1.48 -18.76 -11.71
CA GLU A 220 0.03 -18.93 -11.81
C GLU A 220 -0.71 -17.59 -11.94
N TRP A 221 -0.40 -16.63 -11.06
CA TRP A 221 -1.01 -15.30 -11.09
C TRP A 221 -0.59 -14.49 -12.31
N ALA A 222 0.68 -14.60 -12.73
CA ALA A 222 1.15 -13.92 -13.93
C ALA A 222 0.46 -14.47 -15.19
N GLN A 223 0.33 -15.79 -15.34
CA GLN A 223 -0.35 -16.43 -16.47
C GLN A 223 -1.82 -15.96 -16.61
N LYS A 224 -2.55 -15.83 -15.49
CA LYS A 224 -3.93 -15.33 -15.50
C LYS A 224 -4.06 -13.90 -16.05
N ALA A 225 -3.10 -13.02 -15.72
CA ALA A 225 -3.15 -11.60 -16.08
C ALA A 225 -2.37 -11.21 -17.35
N ALA A 226 -1.38 -12.00 -17.78
CA ALA A 226 -0.36 -11.57 -18.74
C ALA A 226 -0.91 -11.12 -20.10
N LEU A 227 -2.03 -11.68 -20.58
CA LEU A 227 -2.61 -11.30 -21.87
C LEU A 227 -3.08 -9.83 -21.93
N VAL A 228 -3.39 -9.23 -20.78
CA VAL A 228 -3.94 -7.86 -20.64
C VAL A 228 -3.11 -6.95 -19.72
N SER A 229 -2.16 -7.49 -18.96
CA SER A 229 -1.33 -6.76 -18.01
C SER A 229 0.15 -6.78 -18.40
N GLY A 230 0.68 -5.61 -18.78
CA GLY A 230 2.10 -5.42 -19.10
C GLY A 230 3.05 -5.87 -17.98
N PRO A 231 2.83 -5.51 -16.70
CA PRO A 231 3.61 -6.02 -15.57
C PRO A 231 3.62 -7.56 -15.44
N ALA A 232 2.49 -8.22 -15.68
CA ALA A 232 2.42 -9.69 -15.60
C ALA A 232 3.16 -10.38 -16.76
N SER A 233 3.01 -9.86 -17.99
CA SER A 233 3.83 -10.32 -19.12
C SER A 233 5.33 -10.08 -18.88
N TYR A 234 5.70 -8.91 -18.33
CA TYR A 234 7.09 -8.60 -18.01
C TYR A 234 7.67 -9.55 -16.96
N LEU A 235 6.86 -9.96 -15.98
CA LEU A 235 7.24 -10.96 -14.98
C LEU A 235 7.44 -12.35 -15.61
N LEU A 236 6.54 -12.82 -16.48
CA LEU A 236 6.75 -14.08 -17.21
C LEU A 236 8.03 -14.04 -18.06
N GLY A 237 8.32 -12.92 -18.71
CA GLY A 237 9.57 -12.70 -19.45
C GLY A 237 10.80 -12.91 -18.56
N GLN A 238 10.81 -12.32 -17.35
CA GLN A 238 11.89 -12.51 -16.37
C GLN A 238 11.98 -13.96 -15.86
N MET A 239 10.86 -14.62 -15.59
CA MET A 239 10.82 -15.98 -15.08
C MET A 239 11.37 -16.99 -16.10
N TYR A 240 10.91 -16.94 -17.35
CA TYR A 240 11.45 -17.78 -18.43
C TYR A 240 12.88 -17.41 -18.82
N ALA A 241 13.28 -16.13 -18.71
CA ALA A 241 14.66 -15.71 -18.96
C ALA A 241 15.65 -16.27 -17.93
N SER A 242 15.22 -16.42 -16.67
CA SER A 242 16.07 -16.79 -15.53
C SER A 242 15.86 -18.21 -15.00
N GLY A 243 14.85 -18.94 -15.46
CA GLY A 243 14.50 -20.27 -14.96
C GLY A 243 13.90 -20.26 -13.53
N ARG A 244 13.28 -19.16 -13.10
CA ARG A 244 12.68 -19.03 -11.75
C ARG A 244 11.24 -19.52 -11.76
N GLY A 245 10.97 -20.66 -11.13
CA GLY A 245 9.65 -21.31 -11.08
C GLY A 245 9.20 -22.00 -12.36
N VAL A 246 9.99 -21.89 -13.43
CA VAL A 246 9.79 -22.52 -14.74
C VAL A 246 11.13 -22.99 -15.29
N GLU A 247 11.12 -23.95 -16.21
CA GLU A 247 12.31 -24.23 -17.02
C GLU A 247 12.71 -22.98 -17.82
N GLN A 248 14.01 -22.69 -17.89
CA GLN A 248 14.51 -21.55 -18.65
C GLN A 248 14.21 -21.76 -20.14
N ASN A 249 13.54 -20.80 -20.76
CA ASN A 249 13.12 -20.91 -22.16
C ASN A 249 13.27 -19.55 -22.87
N PRO A 250 14.30 -19.38 -23.72
CA PRO A 250 14.57 -18.11 -24.39
C PRO A 250 13.45 -17.65 -25.34
N GLU A 251 12.76 -18.56 -26.01
CA GLU A 251 11.64 -18.23 -26.91
C GLU A 251 10.47 -17.66 -26.12
N GLN A 252 10.10 -18.28 -25.00
CA GLN A 252 9.08 -17.78 -24.09
C GLN A 252 9.49 -16.45 -23.46
N ALA A 253 10.74 -16.32 -23.01
CA ALA A 253 11.25 -15.08 -22.44
C ALA A 253 11.10 -13.90 -23.42
N VAL A 254 11.54 -14.09 -24.67
CA VAL A 254 11.39 -13.12 -25.76
C VAL A 254 9.91 -12.80 -26.00
N TYR A 255 9.07 -13.82 -26.18
CA TYR A 255 7.63 -13.65 -26.44
C TYR A 255 6.94 -12.83 -25.34
N TRP A 256 7.20 -13.11 -24.07
CA TRP A 256 6.56 -12.41 -22.96
C TRP A 256 7.10 -10.99 -22.74
N TYR A 257 8.39 -10.73 -23.02
CA TYR A 257 8.90 -9.35 -23.04
C TYR A 257 8.35 -8.53 -24.21
N ASP A 258 8.25 -9.08 -25.42
CA ASP A 258 7.58 -8.44 -26.57
C ASP A 258 6.11 -8.11 -26.20
N LYS A 259 5.39 -9.09 -25.65
CA LYS A 259 3.99 -8.90 -25.20
C LYS A 259 3.85 -7.81 -24.12
N ALA A 260 4.81 -7.71 -23.20
CA ALA A 260 4.83 -6.66 -22.19
C ALA A 260 5.06 -5.26 -22.80
N ALA A 261 5.90 -5.17 -23.83
CA ALA A 261 6.15 -3.93 -24.56
C ALA A 261 4.90 -3.45 -25.33
N ASP A 262 4.18 -4.35 -26.00
CA ASP A 262 2.90 -4.07 -26.66
C ASP A 262 1.83 -3.56 -25.67
N LEU A 263 1.83 -4.11 -24.45
CA LEU A 263 0.98 -3.67 -23.34
C LEU A 263 1.50 -2.42 -22.62
N GLY A 264 2.53 -1.74 -23.15
CA GLY A 264 3.03 -0.46 -22.65
C GLY A 264 3.89 -0.54 -21.39
N HIS A 265 4.41 -1.71 -21.03
CA HIS A 265 5.35 -1.82 -19.90
C HIS A 265 6.65 -1.09 -20.20
N LYS A 266 6.96 -0.07 -19.41
CA LYS A 266 8.01 0.93 -19.70
C LYS A 266 9.39 0.31 -19.93
N ASP A 267 9.74 -0.71 -19.14
CA ASP A 267 11.07 -1.32 -19.15
C ASP A 267 11.18 -2.53 -20.08
N ALA A 268 10.07 -2.98 -20.68
CA ALA A 268 10.03 -4.26 -21.40
C ALA A 268 10.90 -4.28 -22.67
N ARG A 269 10.90 -3.19 -23.47
CA ARG A 269 11.74 -3.10 -24.67
C ARG A 269 13.23 -3.15 -24.33
N LEU A 270 13.65 -2.42 -23.30
CA LEU A 270 15.05 -2.41 -22.84
C LEU A 270 15.47 -3.77 -22.27
N ALA A 271 14.58 -4.46 -21.54
CA ALA A 271 14.85 -5.82 -21.05
C ALA A 271 14.95 -6.83 -22.20
N LEU A 272 14.07 -6.74 -23.20
CA LEU A 272 14.10 -7.59 -24.39
C LEU A 272 15.39 -7.40 -25.21
N GLU A 273 15.77 -6.15 -25.47
CA GLU A 273 17.01 -5.81 -26.19
C GLU A 273 18.22 -6.42 -25.47
N ARG A 274 18.35 -6.16 -24.16
CA ARG A 274 19.41 -6.75 -23.33
C ARG A 274 19.37 -8.27 -23.30
N TYR A 275 18.19 -8.88 -23.29
CA TYR A 275 18.06 -10.34 -23.27
C TYR A 275 18.51 -10.95 -24.59
N ARG A 276 18.12 -10.37 -25.74
CA ARG A 276 18.58 -10.81 -27.07
C ARG A 276 20.09 -10.62 -27.28
N GLU A 277 20.70 -9.60 -26.69
CA GLU A 277 22.17 -9.47 -26.61
C GLU A 277 22.78 -10.56 -25.72
N GLN A 278 22.13 -10.86 -24.59
CA GLN A 278 22.41 -11.97 -23.66
C GLN A 278 22.45 -13.36 -24.35
N THR A 279 21.44 -13.61 -25.17
CA THR A 279 21.15 -14.89 -25.82
C THR A 279 20.95 -14.68 -27.32
N PRO A 280 22.04 -14.59 -28.11
CA PRO A 280 21.92 -14.57 -29.57
C PRO A 280 21.19 -15.84 -30.00
N ALA A 281 20.16 -15.71 -30.83
CA ALA A 281 19.43 -16.85 -31.38
C ALA A 281 20.43 -17.77 -32.10
N ASP A 282 20.47 -19.06 -31.72
CA ASP A 282 21.44 -20.01 -32.25
C ASP A 282 21.40 -20.01 -33.78
N GLY A 283 22.57 -19.72 -34.37
CA GLY A 283 22.73 -19.63 -35.82
C GLY A 283 22.48 -20.98 -36.47
N THR A 284 21.36 -21.09 -37.19
CA THR A 284 21.03 -22.18 -38.11
C THR A 284 21.15 -21.73 -39.56
#